data_AF-A0A8S9SPR8-F1
#
_entry.id   AF-A0A8S9SPR8-F1
#
_cell.length_a   1.000
_cell.length_b   1.000
_cell.length_c   1.000
_cell.angle_alpha   90.00
_cell.angle_beta   90.00
_cell.angle_gamma   90.00
#
_symmetry.space_group_name_H-M   'P 1'
#
loop_
_entity.id
_entity.type
_entity.pdbx_description
1 polymer ?
#
loop_
_entity_poly.entity_id
_entity_poly.type
_entity_poly.pdbx_seq_one_letter_code
_entity_poly.pdbx_strand_id
1 'polypeptide(L)' 'MIHGFTPVGCANHYMPSLKAYSIVKIDRFEVAMCSSMYKITDHPFFIRFISLTIIDEVITGARKINFQSRLDCSTISK' A
#
# COMPACT_ATOMS: atom_id res chain seq x y z
N MET A 1 2.01 -3.32 9.28
CA MET A 1 1.18 -3.66 8.11
C MET A 1 0.44 -2.41 7.68
N ILE A 2 0.35 -2.11 6.38
CA ILE A 2 -0.41 -0.98 5.84
C ILE A 2 -1.44 -1.55 4.87
N HIS A 3 -2.70 -1.13 4.99
CA HIS A 3 -3.78 -1.58 4.10
C HIS A 3 -3.96 -0.66 2.91
N GLY A 4 -4.32 -1.26 1.77
CA GLY A 4 -4.83 -0.56 0.60
C GLY A 4 -6.33 -0.72 0.49
N PHE A 5 -7.05 0.37 0.19
CA PHE A 5 -8.49 0.36 -0.05
C PHE A 5 -8.81 0.77 -1.48
N THR A 6 -9.59 -0.05 -2.15
CA THR A 6 -10.10 0.22 -3.49
C THR A 6 -11.54 0.72 -3.41
N PRO A 7 -11.87 1.89 -3.98
CA PRO A 7 -13.25 2.33 -4.10
C PRO A 7 -14.09 1.30 -4.85
N VAL A 8 -15.32 1.04 -4.39
CA VAL A 8 -16.20 0.02 -4.97
C VAL A 8 -16.41 0.19 -6.48
N GLY A 9 -16.52 1.44 -6.96
CA GLY A 9 -16.70 1.75 -8.38
C GLY A 9 -15.51 1.41 -9.28
N CYS A 10 -14.33 1.18 -8.70
CA CYS A 10 -13.11 0.84 -9.43
C CYS A 10 -12.57 -0.56 -9.06
N ALA A 11 -13.25 -1.31 -8.19
CA ALA A 11 -12.77 -2.62 -7.71
C ALA A 11 -12.46 -3.57 -8.88
N ASN A 12 -13.37 -3.67 -9.85
CA ASN A 12 -13.22 -4.54 -11.01
C ASN A 12 -12.05 -4.16 -11.92
N HIS A 13 -11.63 -2.88 -11.92
CA HIS A 13 -10.50 -2.42 -12.71
C HIS A 13 -9.16 -2.90 -12.12
N TYR A 14 -9.03 -2.87 -10.79
CA TYR A 14 -7.78 -3.19 -10.10
C TYR A 14 -7.64 -4.65 -9.70
N MET A 15 -8.77 -5.35 -9.48
CA MET A 15 -8.78 -6.74 -9.00
C MET A 15 -7.95 -7.71 -9.87
N PRO A 16 -7.96 -7.65 -11.23
CA PRO A 16 -7.15 -8.54 -12.05
C PRO A 16 -5.63 -8.39 -11.85
N SER A 17 -5.17 -7.19 -11.48
CA SER A 17 -3.75 -6.87 -11.29
C SER A 17 -3.26 -7.11 -9.86
N LEU A 18 -4.15 -7.38 -8.91
CA LEU A 18 -3.82 -7.62 -7.49
C LEU A 18 -3.94 -9.11 -7.15
N LYS A 19 -2.83 -9.82 -7.23
CA LYS A 19 -2.76 -11.25 -6.85
C LYS A 19 -2.11 -11.41 -5.49
N ALA A 20 -2.64 -12.33 -4.68
CA ALA A 20 -1.98 -12.72 -3.43
C ALA A 20 -0.54 -13.16 -3.71
N TYR A 21 0.38 -12.78 -2.83
CA TYR A 21 1.82 -13.09 -2.93
C TYR A 21 2.55 -12.47 -4.15
N SER A 22 1.92 -11.57 -4.90
CA SER A 22 2.60 -10.78 -5.93
C SER A 22 3.19 -9.49 -5.35
N ILE A 23 4.27 -9.00 -5.98
CA ILE A 23 4.84 -7.69 -5.68
C ILE A 23 4.46 -6.77 -6.83
N VAL A 24 3.76 -5.69 -6.50
CA VAL A 24 3.32 -4.68 -7.46
C VAL A 24 3.83 -3.31 -7.06
N LYS A 25 4.09 -2.46 -8.05
CA LYS A 25 4.32 -1.04 -7.84
C LYS A 25 2.98 -0.32 -7.97
N ILE A 26 2.68 0.53 -7.01
CA ILE A 26 1.49 1.38 -7.01
C ILE A 26 1.96 2.83 -7.14
N ASP A 27 1.43 3.56 -8.11
CA ASP A 27 1.66 4.99 -8.31
C ASP A 27 0.34 5.77 -8.21
N ARG A 28 0.42 7.07 -7.92
CA ARG A 28 -0.71 8.00 -7.85
C ARG A 28 -1.82 7.51 -6.91
N PHE A 29 -1.49 7.41 -5.63
CA PHE A 29 -2.43 7.05 -4.56
C PHE A 29 -2.54 8.17 -3.53
N GLU A 30 -3.62 8.13 -2.75
CA GLU A 30 -3.80 8.99 -1.59
C GLU A 30 -3.42 8.24 -0.31
N VAL A 31 -2.92 8.95 0.69
CA VAL A 31 -2.80 8.43 2.06
C VAL A 31 -3.94 9.01 2.87
N ALA A 32 -4.69 8.14 3.54
CA ALA A 32 -5.80 8.53 4.38
C ALA A 32 -5.65 7.96 5.80
N MET A 33 -6.31 8.61 6.75
CA MET A 33 -6.31 8.21 8.15
C MET A 33 -7.68 7.60 8.50
N CYS A 34 -7.67 6.42 9.10
CA CYS A 34 -8.87 5.83 9.64
C CYS A 34 -9.16 6.44 11.02
N SER A 35 -10.39 6.90 11.25
CA SER A 35 -10.83 7.20 12.60
C SER A 35 -10.87 5.88 13.38
N SER A 36 -10.43 5.91 14.64
CA SER A 36 -10.15 4.75 15.50
C SER A 36 -11.30 3.75 15.71
N MET A 37 -12.46 3.95 15.08
CA MET A 37 -13.59 3.03 15.09
C MET A 37 -13.30 1.72 14.36
N TYR A 38 -12.43 1.73 13.34
CA TYR A 38 -12.03 0.51 12.64
C TYR A 38 -10.56 0.20 12.94
N LYS A 39 -10.31 -0.72 13.88
CA LYS A 39 -8.97 -1.25 14.17
C LYS A 39 -8.54 -2.24 13.08
N ILE A 40 -8.35 -1.73 11.87
CA ILE A 40 -7.89 -2.52 10.73
C ILE A 40 -6.41 -2.91 10.95
N THR A 41 -5.60 -2.01 11.52
CA THR A 41 -4.20 -2.23 11.91
C THR A 41 -3.77 -1.41 13.12
N ASP A 42 -2.62 -1.78 13.70
CA ASP A 42 -1.90 -0.99 14.71
C ASP A 42 -1.59 0.45 14.24
N HIS A 43 -1.51 0.67 12.92
CA HIS A 43 -1.34 2.00 12.34
C HIS A 43 -2.68 2.56 11.84
N PRO A 44 -3.01 3.84 12.12
CA PRO A 44 -4.19 4.50 11.58
C PRO A 44 -4.13 4.87 10.09
N PHE A 45 -3.02 4.68 9.38
CA PHE A 45 -2.89 5.11 7.98
C PHE A 45 -3.15 3.96 7.01
N PHE A 46 -3.76 4.30 5.88
CA PHE A 46 -3.98 3.39 4.78
C PHE A 46 -3.78 4.09 3.43
N ILE A 47 -3.51 3.29 2.40
CA ILE A 47 -3.41 3.72 1.01
C ILE A 47 -4.80 3.68 0.41
N ARG A 48 -5.27 4.79 -0.16
CA ARG A 48 -6.54 4.86 -0.88
C ARG A 48 -6.28 4.95 -2.38
N PHE A 49 -6.88 4.04 -3.12
CA PHE A 49 -6.81 4.07 -4.58
C PHE A 49 -7.77 5.14 -5.08
N ILE A 50 -7.31 5.89 -6.08
CA ILE A 50 -8.11 6.87 -6.81
C ILE A 50 -8.27 6.38 -8.25
N SER A 51 -9.13 7.00 -9.04
CA SER A 51 -9.34 6.61 -10.45
C SER A 51 -8.08 6.74 -11.32
N LEU A 52 -7.07 7.48 -10.85
CA LEU A 52 -5.78 7.68 -11.53
C LEU A 52 -4.66 6.78 -10.98
N THR A 53 -4.96 5.88 -10.04
CA THR A 53 -3.96 4.96 -9.49
C THR A 53 -3.48 4.00 -10.57
N ILE A 54 -2.17 3.82 -10.66
CA ILE A 54 -1.53 2.94 -11.64
C ILE A 54 -0.91 1.77 -10.90
N ILE A 55 -1.23 0.55 -11.32
CA ILE A 55 -0.65 -0.69 -10.79
C ILE A 55 0.22 -1.29 -11.88
N ASP A 56 1.51 -1.42 -11.60
CA ASP A 56 2.47 -2.05 -12.49
C ASP A 56 3.01 -3.33 -11.85
N GLU A 57 3.04 -4.41 -12.63
CA GLU A 57 3.57 -5.69 -12.16
C GLU A 57 5.10 -5.61 -12.19
N VAL A 58 5.73 -5.80 -11.03
CA VAL A 58 7.19 -5.79 -10.96
C VAL A 58 7.71 -7.17 -11.40
N ILE A 59 8.03 -7.32 -12.69
CA ILE A 59 8.47 -8.61 -13.27
C ILE A 59 10.01 -8.73 -13.28
N THR A 60 10.48 -9.83 -12.68
CA THR A 60 11.78 -10.53 -12.72
C THR A 60 13.07 -9.68 -12.79
N GLY A 61 13.76 -9.57 -11.65
CA GLY A 61 15.07 -8.88 -11.53
C GLY A 61 15.06 -7.73 -10.52
N ALA A 62 13.88 -7.34 -10.03
CA ALA A 62 13.75 -6.31 -9.02
C ALA A 62 14.48 -6.68 -7.73
N ARG A 63 15.13 -5.68 -7.12
CA ARG A 63 15.82 -5.79 -5.83
C ARG A 63 14.87 -6.44 -4.83
N LYS A 64 15.16 -7.69 -4.47
CA LYS A 64 14.49 -8.41 -3.39
C LYS A 64 14.58 -7.50 -2.17
N ILE A 65 13.45 -6.95 -1.74
CA ILE A 65 13.40 -6.12 -0.53
C ILE A 65 13.71 -7.09 0.60
N ASN A 66 14.96 -7.08 1.07
CA ASN A 66 15.39 -7.94 2.16
C ASN A 66 14.75 -7.37 3.43
N PHE A 67 13.77 -8.10 3.99
CA PHE A 67 13.06 -7.75 5.21
C PHE A 67 13.97 -7.56 6.45
N GLN A 68 15.29 -7.79 6.32
CA GLN A 68 16.28 -7.64 7.38
C GLN A 68 16.73 -6.20 7.64
N SER A 69 16.38 -5.22 6.79
CA SER A 69 16.75 -3.83 7.07
C SER A 69 15.82 -3.25 8.14
N ARG A 70 16.28 -3.29 9.39
CA ARG A 70 15.74 -2.47 10.48
C ARG A 70 15.76 -1.00 10.04
N LEU A 71 14.58 -0.38 9.98
CA LEU A 71 14.47 1.06 9.96
C LEU A 71 14.73 1.52 11.40
N ASP A 72 15.98 1.83 11.72
CA ASP A 72 16.30 2.58 12.93
C ASP A 72 15.85 4.04 12.68
N CYS A 73 14.55 4.28 12.86
CA CYS A 73 13.98 5.62 12.83
C CYS A 73 14.57 6.42 13.99
N SER A 74 15.57 7.26 13.71
CA SER A 74 16.02 8.27 14.66
C SER A 74 14.96 9.35 14.78
N THR A 75 14.25 9.36 15.90
CA THR A 75 13.34 10.44 16.27
C THR A 75 14.13 11.74 16.41
N ILE A 76 14.08 12.61 15.40
CA ILE A 76 14.48 14.01 15.59
C ILE A 76 13.32 14.69 16.30
N SER A 77 13.36 14.66 17.63
CA SER A 77 12.56 15.56 18.46
C SER A 77 13.16 16.97 18.31
N LYS A 78 12.32 17.96 18.03
CA LYS A 78 12.58 19.36 18.37
C LYS A 78 11.81 19.70 19.63
#